data_AF-A0A967K9R9-F1
#
_entry.id   AF-A0A967K9R9-F1
#
_cell.length_a   1.000
_cell.length_b   1.000
_cell.length_c   1.000
_cell.angle_alpha   90.00
_cell.angle_beta   90.00
_cell.angle_gamma   90.00
#
_symmetry.space_group_name_H-M   'P 1'
#
loop_
_entity.id
_entity.type
_entity.pdbx_description
1 polymer ?
#
loop_
_entity_poly.entity_id
_entity_poly.type
_entity_poly.pdbx_seq_one_letter_code
_entity_poly.pdbx_strand_id
1 'polypeptide(L)' 'MAINQVKIGTWFQVEFTGDFNWETTIGVNYDYYIEVGIVKRVWKNLSLNYQRIHGSFVDEPINQFGIRLAL' A
#
# COMPACT_ATOMS: atom_id res chain seq x y z
N MET A 1 7.66 -7.69 5.34
CA MET A 1 6.44 -7.14 4.72
C MET A 1 5.20 -7.89 5.22
N ALA A 2 4.36 -7.24 6.03
CA ALA A 2 3.06 -7.77 6.44
C ALA A 2 1.96 -6.89 5.84
N ILE A 3 1.12 -7.46 4.98
CA ILE A 3 -0.05 -6.77 4.40
C ILE A 3 -1.27 -7.21 5.20
N ASN A 4 -1.87 -6.29 5.97
CA ASN A 4 -3.11 -6.58 6.69
C ASN A 4 -4.30 -6.09 5.86
N GLN A 5 -5.22 -7.01 5.56
CA GLN A 5 -6.41 -6.72 4.76
C GLN A 5 -7.64 -6.67 5.68
N VAL A 6 -8.35 -5.54 5.70
CA VAL A 6 -9.59 -5.39 6.47
C VAL A 6 -10.73 -5.07 5.50
N LYS A 7 -11.70 -5.98 5.41
CA LYS A 7 -12.94 -5.77 4.65
C LYS A 7 -13.97 -5.08 5.55
N ILE A 8 -14.03 -3.75 5.51
CA ILE A 8 -15.02 -2.98 6.27
C ILE A 8 -16.26 -2.80 5.41
N GLY A 9 -17.21 -3.74 5.42
CA GLY A 9 -18.63 -3.56 5.04
C GLY A 9 -18.98 -2.85 3.71
N THR A 10 -18.02 -2.58 2.83
CA THR A 10 -18.18 -1.71 1.67
C THR A 10 -17.82 -2.45 0.38
N TRP A 11 -18.20 -1.84 -0.73
CA TRP A 11 -17.90 -2.25 -2.11
C TRP A 11 -16.43 -2.06 -2.50
N PHE A 12 -15.58 -1.74 -1.52
CA PHE A 12 -14.15 -1.56 -1.66
C PHE A 12 -13.43 -2.27 -0.50
N GLN A 13 -12.23 -2.75 -0.76
CA GLN A 13 -11.33 -3.31 0.24
C GLN A 13 -10.37 -2.21 0.67
N VAL A 14 -10.15 -2.08 1.98
CA VAL A 14 -9.11 -1.20 2.52
C VAL A 14 -7.87 -2.06 2.80
N GLU A 15 -6.72 -1.60 2.35
CA GLU A 15 -5.43 -2.25 2.54
C GLU A 15 -4.53 -1.33 3.37
N PHE A 16 -3.85 -1.92 4.34
CA PHE A 16 -2.82 -1.25 5.11
C PHE A 16 -1.55 -2.08 5.05
N THR A 17 -0.46 -1.44 4.63
CA THR A 17 0.86 -2.06 4.58
C THR A 17 1.82 -1.20 5.39
N GLY A 18 2.56 -1.82 6.29
CA GLY A 18 3.66 -1.20 7.00
C GLY A 18 4.90 -2.04 6.78
N ASP A 19 5.99 -1.40 6.39
CA ASP A 19 7.30 -2.02 6.32
C ASP A 19 8.27 -1.18 7.15
N PHE A 20 8.94 -1.84 8.09
CA PHE A 20 9.85 -1.22 9.04
C PHE A 20 11.15 -2.01 8.95
N ASN A 21 12.17 -1.37 8.39
CA ASN A 21 13.47 -1.95 8.21
C ASN A 21 14.47 -1.27 9.15
N TRP A 22 15.12 -2.09 9.98
CA TRP A 22 16.16 -1.65 10.89
C TRP A 22 17.49 -2.11 10.30
N GLU A 23 18.42 -1.18 10.11
CA GLU A 23 19.81 -1.44 9.72
C GLU A 23 20.04 -2.06 8.32
N THR A 24 19.07 -2.00 7.40
CA THR A 24 19.24 -2.55 6.04
C THR A 24 19.81 -1.56 5.01
N THR A 25 19.87 -0.27 5.32
CA THR A 25 20.31 0.78 4.38
C THR A 25 21.58 1.45 4.91
N ILE A 26 22.65 1.41 4.11
CA ILE A 26 23.93 2.05 4.47
C ILE A 26 23.70 3.56 4.67
N GLY A 27 23.86 4.04 5.90
CA GLY A 27 23.71 5.45 6.25
C GLY A 27 22.34 5.87 6.79
N VAL A 28 21.37 4.95 6.93
CA VAL A 28 20.05 5.25 7.51
C VAL A 28 19.72 4.24 8.62
N ASN A 29 19.62 4.73 9.86
CA ASN A 29 19.42 3.88 11.04
C ASN A 29 17.99 3.29 11.14
N TYR A 30 17.02 3.89 10.45
CA TYR A 30 15.62 3.48 10.52
C TYR A 30 14.91 3.85 9.23
N ASP A 31 14.60 2.85 8.41
CA ASP A 31 13.80 3.03 7.21
C ASP A 31 12.40 2.47 7.40
N TYR A 32 11.40 3.22 6.99
CA TYR A 32 10.03 2.74 7.03
C TYR A 32 9.22 3.28 5.87
N TYR A 33 8.17 2.54 5.52
CA TYR A 33 7.02 3.12 4.86
C TYR A 33 5.73 2.54 5.38
N ILE A 34 4.70 3.35 5.23
CA ILE A 34 3.32 3.05 5.53
C ILE A 34 2.51 3.38 4.29
N GLU A 35 1.62 2.48 3.93
CA GLU A 35 0.70 2.62 2.82
C GLU A 35 -0.73 2.39 3.31
N VAL A 36 -1.62 3.28 2.89
CA VAL A 36 -3.07 3.09 2.99
C VAL A 36 -3.64 3.06 1.58
N GLY A 37 -4.35 2.00 1.26
CA GLY A 37 -4.95 1.81 -0.05
C GLY A 37 -6.43 1.45 0.01
N ILE A 38 -7.13 1.79 -1.07
CA ILE A 38 -8.46 1.26 -1.39
C ILE A 38 -8.41 0.49 -2.69
N VAL A 39 -9.09 -0.64 -2.74
CA VAL A 39 -9.20 -1.49 -3.92
C VAL A 39 -10.67 -1.72 -4.22
N LYS A 40 -11.09 -1.47 -5.45
CA LYS A 40 -12.45 -1.74 -5.92
C LYS A 40 -12.39 -2.71 -7.08
N ARG A 41 -13.09 -3.83 -6.95
CA ARG A 41 -13.36 -4.71 -8.08
C ARG A 41 -14.33 -4.02 -9.05
N VAL A 42 -13.93 -3.91 -10.30
CA VAL A 42 -14.73 -3.29 -11.37
C VAL A 42 -15.22 -4.32 -12.39
N TRP A 43 -14.54 -5.46 -12.51
CA TRP A 43 -14.97 -6.60 -13.31
C TRP A 43 -14.58 -7.92 -12.64
N LYS A 44 -14.96 -9.07 -13.21
CA LYS A 44 -14.63 -10.40 -12.69
C LYS A 44 -13.14 -10.52 -12.32
N ASN A 45 -12.23 -10.07 -13.18
CA ASN A 45 -10.79 -10.23 -12.94
C ASN A 45 -10.04 -8.89 -12.87
N LEU A 46 -10.77 -7.77 -12.86
CA LEU A 46 -10.21 -6.43 -12.92
C LEU A 46 -10.58 -5.65 -11.66
N SER A 47 -9.56 -5.09 -11.01
CA SER A 47 -9.74 -4.15 -9.91
C SER A 47 -8.94 -2.88 -10.16
N LEU A 48 -9.45 -1.76 -9.66
CA LEU A 48 -8.73 -0.50 -9.59
C LEU A 48 -8.33 -0.27 -8.14
N ASN A 49 -7.15 0.31 -7.94
CA ASN A 49 -6.72 0.71 -6.61
C ASN A 49 -6.17 2.13 -6.59
N TYR A 50 -6.29 2.75 -5.44
CA TYR A 50 -5.67 4.02 -5.10
C TYR A 50 -4.95 3.86 -3.77
N GLN A 51 -3.71 4.30 -3.69
CA GLN A 51 -2.84 4.16 -2.53
C GLN A 51 -2.18 5.50 -2.19
N ARG A 52 -2.08 5.80 -0.89
CA ARG A 52 -1.26 6.88 -0.33
C ARG A 52 -0.09 6.24 0.40
N ILE A 53 1.13 6.57 -0.01
CA ILE A 53 2.37 6.04 0.57
C ILE A 53 3.10 7.17 1.30
N HIS A 54 3.59 6.88 2.50
CA HIS A 54 4.44 7.77 3.28
C HIS A 54 5.61 6.97 3.85
N GLY A 55 6.82 7.49 3.80
CA GLY A 55 7.99 6.76 4.30
C GLY A 55 9.24 7.62 4.36
N SER A 56 10.30 7.08 4.95
CA SER A 56 11.60 7.76 5.13
C SER A 56 12.36 7.96 3.82
N PHE A 57 12.09 7.15 2.80
CA PHE A 57 12.74 7.19 1.48
C PHE A 57 11.98 8.02 0.44
N VAL A 58 10.89 8.69 0.84
CA VAL A 58 10.11 9.61 0.00
C VAL A 58 9.96 10.93 0.72
N ASP A 59 10.50 12.01 0.13
CA ASP A 59 10.48 13.34 0.75
C ASP A 59 9.05 13.86 1.00
N GLU A 60 8.13 13.52 0.11
CA GLU A 60 6.71 13.83 0.21
C GLU A 60 5.86 12.58 0.03
N PRO A 61 4.68 12.49 0.67
CA PRO A 61 3.85 11.32 0.49
C PRO A 61 3.28 11.23 -0.93
N ILE A 62 3.32 10.03 -1.50
CA ILE A 62 3.00 9.75 -2.90
C ILE A 62 1.58 9.20 -3.02
N ASN A 63 0.89 9.58 -4.10
CA ASN A 63 -0.37 8.98 -4.51
C ASN A 63 -0.14 8.06 -5.69
N GLN A 64 -0.62 6.82 -5.62
CA GLN A 64 -0.51 5.85 -6.70
C GLN A 64 -1.89 5.34 -7.11
N PHE A 65 -2.14 5.37 -8.42
CA PHE A 65 -3.27 4.68 -9.05
C PHE A 65 -2.78 3.39 -9.67
N GLY A 66 -3.54 2.31 -9.51
CA GLY A 66 -3.18 1.00 -10.01
C GLY A 66 -4.34 0.26 -10.65
N ILE A 67 -3.98 -0.64 -11.56
CA ILE A 67 -4.88 -1.62 -12.16
C ILE A 67 -4.38 -3.00 -11.75
N ARG A 68 -5.26 -3.84 -11.20
CA ARG A 68 -4.95 -5.21 -10.77
C ARG A 68 -5.72 -6.21 -11.60
N LEU A 69 -5.00 -7.17 -12.15
CA LEU A 69 -5.54 -8.31 -12.89
C LEU A 69 -5.36 -9.57 -12.05
N ALA A 70 -6.44 -10.31 -11.82
CA ALA A 70 -6.38 -11.65 -11.24
C ALA A 70 -6.52 -12.68 -12.37
N LEU A 71 -5.51 -13.54 -12.55
CA LEU A 71 -5.54 -14.65 -13.52
C LEU A 71 -6.31 -15.84 -12.92
#